data_AF-A0A9X7TM32-F1
#
_entry.id   AF-A0A9X7TM32-F1
#
_cell.length_a   1.000
_cell.length_b   1.000
_cell.length_c   1.000
_cell.angle_alpha   90.00
_cell.angle_beta   90.00
_cell.angle_gamma   90.00
#
_symmetry.space_group_name_H-M   'P 1'
#
loop_
_entity.id
_entity.type
_entity.pdbx_description
1 polymer ?
#
loop_
_entity_poly.entity_id
_entity_poly.type
_entity_poly.pdbx_seq_one_letter_code
_entity_poly.pdbx_strand_id
1 'polypeptide(L)' 'MAKTITISEEAYKLLLSEKREGESFSDVIIRLVKNGKKRNIMDYAGIWANMSDEEVDKLFKDLDKMWKKWNADV' A
#
# COMPACT_ATOMS: atom_id res chain seq x y z
N MET A 1 16.19 19.76 -12.74
CA MET A 1 15.96 20.07 -14.18
C MET A 1 14.72 19.34 -14.63
N ALA A 2 13.80 20.00 -15.34
CA ALA A 2 12.65 19.33 -15.95
C ALA A 2 13.07 18.61 -17.24
N LYS A 3 12.50 17.43 -17.49
CA LYS A 3 12.64 16.69 -18.75
C LYS A 3 11.24 16.47 -19.32
N THR A 4 11.05 16.72 -20.61
CA THR A 4 9.79 16.45 -21.29
C THR A 4 9.79 15.02 -21.81
N ILE A 5 8.72 14.28 -21.51
CA ILE A 5 8.45 12.96 -22.08
C ILE A 5 7.09 13.01 -22.79
N THR A 6 7.00 12.37 -23.96
CA THR A 6 5.72 12.20 -24.66
C THR A 6 5.13 10.85 -24.26
N ILE A 7 3.86 10.86 -23.86
CA ILE A 7 3.10 9.66 -23.47
C ILE A 7 1.76 9.63 -24.19
N SER A 8 1.12 8.47 -24.26
CA SER A 8 -0.24 8.38 -24.79
C SER A 8 -1.24 9.11 -23.89
N GLU A 9 -2.36 9.51 -24.48
CA GLU A 9 -3.47 10.13 -23.74
C GLU A 9 -4.00 9.21 -22.63
N GLU A 10 -4.05 7.90 -22.90
CA GLU A 10 -4.43 6.89 -21.91
C GLU A 10 -3.46 6.85 -20.73
N ALA A 11 -2.15 6.84 -20.99
CA ALA A 11 -1.14 6.85 -19.94
C ALA A 11 -1.22 8.13 -19.10
N TYR A 12 -1.49 9.28 -19.72
CA TYR A 12 -1.70 10.54 -19.01
C TYR A 12 -2.90 10.47 -18.06
N LYS A 13 -4.05 9.94 -18.53
CA LYS A 13 -5.25 9.78 -17.71
C LYS A 13 -5.03 8.85 -16.51
N LEU A 14 -4.33 7.74 -16.72
CA LEU A 14 -3.96 6.82 -15.63
C LEU A 14 -3.03 7.48 -14.61
N LEU A 15 -2.04 8.26 -15.06
CA LEU A 15 -1.19 9.04 -14.14
C LEU A 15 -1.99 10.08 -13.37
N LEU A 16 -2.95 10.73 -14.02
CA LEU A 16 -3.79 11.74 -13.40
C LEU A 16 -4.70 11.13 -12.33
N SER A 17 -5.29 9.95 -12.56
CA SER A 17 -6.11 9.27 -11.55
C SER A 17 -5.31 8.82 -10.32
N GLU A 18 -4.03 8.52 -10.49
CA GLU A 18 -3.13 8.14 -9.39
C GLU A 18 -2.62 9.34 -8.58
N LYS A 19 -2.78 10.57 -9.09
CA LYS A 19 -2.18 11.78 -8.51
C LYS A 19 -2.92 12.21 -7.24
N ARG A 20 -2.18 12.39 -6.15
CA ARG A 20 -2.71 12.92 -4.88
C ARG A 20 -2.72 14.44 -4.86
N GLU A 21 -3.49 15.01 -3.93
CA GLU A 21 -3.48 16.45 -3.67
C GLU A 21 -2.08 16.93 -3.28
N GLY A 22 -1.64 18.06 -3.85
CA GLY A 22 -0.30 18.62 -3.63
C GLY A 22 0.88 17.88 -4.28
N GLU A 23 0.67 16.69 -4.85
CA GLU A 23 1.73 15.88 -5.48
C GLU A 23 2.09 16.42 -6.89
N SER A 24 3.33 16.30 -7.37
CA SER A 24 3.65 16.55 -8.79
C SER A 24 3.58 15.26 -9.62
N PHE A 25 3.47 15.33 -10.95
CA PHE A 25 3.54 14.12 -11.79
C PHE A 25 4.87 13.37 -11.63
N SER A 26 5.97 14.08 -11.38
CA SER A 26 7.26 13.46 -11.07
C SER A 26 7.19 12.65 -9.78
N ASP A 27 6.52 13.16 -8.75
CA ASP A 27 6.36 12.45 -7.46
C ASP A 27 5.50 11.20 -7.62
N VAL A 28 4.41 11.28 -8.41
CA VAL A 28 3.56 10.11 -8.75
C VAL A 28 4.41 9.01 -9.39
N ILE A 29 5.19 9.35 -10.42
CA ILE A 29 6.06 8.38 -11.12
C ILE A 29 7.04 7.75 -10.13
N ILE A 30 7.72 8.55 -9.31
CA ILE A 30 8.68 8.05 -8.33
C ILE A 30 7.99 7.13 -7.31
N ARG A 31 6.83 7.53 -6.78
CA ARG A 31 6.06 6.75 -5.81
C ARG A 31 5.62 5.41 -6.40
N LEU A 32 5.04 5.41 -7.60
CA LEU A 32 4.59 4.19 -8.26
C LEU A 32 5.76 3.26 -8.58
N VAL A 33 6.90 3.78 -9.05
CA VAL A 33 8.09 2.96 -9.32
C VAL A 33 8.73 2.44 -8.03
N LYS A 34 8.79 3.24 -6.96
CA LYS A 34 9.29 2.80 -5.65
C LYS A 34 8.38 1.77 -4.98
N ASN A 35 7.07 1.95 -5.08
CA ASN A 35 6.08 1.03 -4.51
C ASN A 35 5.88 -0.23 -5.37
N GLY A 36 6.14 -0.14 -6.68
CA GLY A 36 6.11 -1.25 -7.63
C GLY A 36 7.32 -2.17 -7.51
N LYS A 37 8.41 -1.73 -6.88
CA LYS A 37 9.41 -2.65 -6.34
C LYS A 37 8.72 -3.41 -5.22
N LYS A 38 8.52 -4.72 -5.40
CA LYS A 38 8.07 -5.62 -4.33
C LYS A 38 8.87 -5.26 -3.08
N ARG A 39 8.20 -4.73 -2.05
CA ARG A 39 8.84 -4.56 -0.74
C ARG A 39 9.39 -5.90 -0.35
N ASN A 40 10.60 -5.92 0.20
CA ASN A 40 11.15 -7.17 0.64
C ASN A 40 10.24 -7.67 1.76
N ILE A 41 9.79 -8.93 1.71
CA ILE A 41 8.99 -9.49 2.80
C ILE A 41 9.72 -9.37 4.15
N MET A 42 11.05 -9.35 4.10
CA MET A 42 11.92 -9.12 5.25
C MET A 42 11.79 -7.71 5.85
N ASP A 43 11.27 -6.72 5.13
CA ASP A 43 11.00 -5.38 5.68
C ASP A 43 9.93 -5.42 6.79
N TYR A 44 9.16 -6.52 6.86
CA TYR A 44 8.15 -6.77 7.88
C TYR A 44 8.62 -7.70 9.00
N ALA A 45 9.84 -8.26 8.92
CA ALA A 45 10.33 -9.18 9.94
C ALA A 45 10.52 -8.44 11.27
N GLY A 46 9.84 -8.90 12.33
CA GLY A 46 9.96 -8.33 13.67
C GLY A 46 9.20 -7.02 13.91
N ILE A 47 8.36 -6.57 12.97
CA ILE A 47 7.48 -5.39 13.16
C ILE A 47 6.65 -5.44 14.45
N TRP A 48 6.28 -6.64 14.89
CA TRP A 48 5.48 -6.88 16.10
C TRP A 48 6.31 -7.41 17.28
N ALA A 49 7.64 -7.29 17.23
CA ALA A 49 8.51 -7.80 18.30
C ALA A 49 8.28 -7.13 19.66
N ASN A 50 7.71 -5.92 19.67
CA ASN A 50 7.43 -5.14 20.87
C ASN A 50 5.96 -5.21 21.31
N MET A 51 5.13 -6.06 20.69
CA MET A 51 3.74 -6.23 21.13
C MET A 51 3.71 -6.98 22.47
N SER A 52 2.83 -6.54 23.37
CA SER A 52 2.56 -7.30 24.60
C SER A 52 1.71 -8.54 24.31
N ASP A 53 1.74 -9.51 25.22
CA ASP A 53 0.92 -10.72 25.11
C ASP A 53 -0.59 -10.37 25.01
N GLU A 54 -1.03 -9.33 25.72
CA GLU A 54 -2.42 -8.85 25.65
C GLU A 54 -2.77 -8.26 24.27
N GLU A 55 -1.83 -7.55 23.63
CA GLU A 55 -2.03 -6.99 22.30
C GLU A 55 -2.10 -8.10 21.24
N VAL A 56 -1.25 -9.13 21.39
CA VAL A 56 -1.26 -10.33 20.53
C VAL A 56 -2.59 -11.08 20.68
N ASP A 57 -3.02 -11.33 21.90
CA ASP A 57 -4.29 -12.00 22.19
C ASP A 57 -5.50 -11.25 21.60
N LYS A 58 -5.49 -9.93 21.73
CA LYS A 58 -6.56 -9.09 21.16
C LYS A 58 -6.55 -9.17 19.64
N LEU A 59 -5.38 -9.07 19.00
CA LEU A 59 -5.24 -9.18 17.55
C LEU A 59 -5.84 -10.48 17.03
N PHE A 60 -5.49 -11.62 17.62
CA PHE A 60 -6.02 -12.92 17.18
C PHE A 60 -7.52 -13.08 17.44
N LYS A 61 -8.05 -12.54 18.54
CA LYS A 61 -9.50 -12.51 18.80
C LYS A 61 -10.25 -11.68 17.75
N ASP A 62 -9.69 -10.56 17.34
CA ASP A 62 -10.34 -9.71 16.34
C ASP A 62 -10.27 -10.35 14.94
N LEU A 63 -9.15 -10.99 14.59
CA LEU A 63 -9.04 -11.79 13.37
C LEU A 63 -10.08 -12.93 13.34
N ASP A 64 -10.23 -13.71 14.42
CA ASP A 64 -11.22 -14.79 14.51
C ASP A 64 -12.65 -14.29 14.28
N LYS A 65 -13.02 -13.15 14.88
CA LYS A 65 -14.34 -12.52 14.64
C LYS A 65 -14.52 -12.14 13.17
N MET A 66 -13.51 -11.52 12.56
CA MET A 66 -13.59 -11.12 11.14
C MET A 66 -13.72 -12.34 10.22
N TRP A 67 -12.96 -13.40 10.46
CA TRP A 67 -13.04 -14.65 9.71
C TRP A 67 -14.40 -15.33 9.83
N LYS A 68 -14.95 -15.39 11.05
CA LYS A 68 -16.31 -15.92 11.29
C LYS A 68 -17.36 -15.13 10.54
N LYS A 69 -17.25 -13.80 10.55
CA LYS A 69 -18.17 -12.93 9.79
C LYS A 69 -18.06 -13.19 8.29
N TRP A 70 -16.84 -13.24 7.76
CA TRP A 70 -16.62 -13.47 6.34
C TRP A 70 -17.15 -14.83 5.87
N ASN A 71 -16.91 -15.90 6.64
CA ASN A 71 -17.45 -17.24 6.32
C ASN A 71 -18.97 -17.36 6.49
N ALA A 72 -19.62 -16.43 7.22
CA ALA A 72 -21.08 -16.39 7.36
C ALA A 72 -21.75 -15.55 6.27
N ASP A 73 -21.00 -14.66 5.62
CA ASP A 73 -21.45 -13.77 4.55
C ASP A 73 -21.14 -14.35 3.13
N VAL A 74 -20.55 -15.56 3.04
CA VAL A 74 -20.28 -16.33 1.80
C VAL A 74 -21.18 -17.56 1.77
#